data_AF-A0A7C7KMU6-F1
#
_entry.id   AF-A0A7C7KMU6-F1
#
_cell.length_a   1.000
_cell.length_b   1.000
_cell.length_c   1.000
_cell.angle_alpha   90.00
_cell.angle_beta   90.00
_cell.angle_gamma   90.00
#
_symmetry.space_group_name_H-M   'P 1'
#
loop_
_entity.id
_entity.type
_entity.pdbx_description
1 polymer ?
#
loop_
_entity_poly.entity_id
_entity_poly.type
_entity_poly.pdbx_seq_one_letter_code
_entity_poly.pdbx_strand_id
1 'polypeptide(L)' 'MSHLLDRLNFFSGAPRETFSEGHGVTTNEDRGWEDSYRKRWQHDKIVRSTHGANCTGSCSWKIYVEGGIVTWETQQT' A
#
# COMPACT_ATOMS: atom_id res chain seq x y z
N MET A 1 17.28 -4.37 -8.33
CA MET A 1 18.68 -3.98 -8.05
C MET A 1 19.17 -4.72 -6.82
N SER A 2 20.49 -4.78 -6.59
CA SER A 2 21.07 -5.49 -5.43
C SER A 2 21.21 -4.54 -4.25
N HIS A 3 20.40 -4.75 -3.19
CA HIS A 3 20.45 -3.94 -1.96
C HIS A 3 21.85 -3.86 -1.32
N LEU A 4 22.68 -4.89 -1.50
CA LEU A 4 24.04 -4.90 -0.99
C LEU A 4 24.93 -3.89 -1.74
N LEU A 5 24.87 -3.88 -3.08
CA LEU A 5 25.65 -2.97 -3.90
C LEU A 5 25.21 -1.52 -3.70
N ASP A 6 23.90 -1.29 -3.56
CA ASP A 6 23.34 0.04 -3.30
C ASP A 6 23.90 0.63 -1.99
N ARG A 7 24.07 -0.19 -0.95
CA ARG A 7 24.65 0.22 0.34
C ARG A 7 26.14 0.50 0.28
N LEU A 8 26.89 -0.21 -0.55
CA LEU A 8 28.33 0.04 -0.73
C LEU A 8 28.59 1.41 -1.38
N ASN A 9 27.62 1.95 -2.11
CA ASN A 9 27.67 3.26 -2.77
C ASN A 9 27.12 4.42 -1.90
N PHE A 10 27.12 4.28 -0.57
CA PHE A 10 26.49 5.22 0.36
C PHE A 10 26.92 6.70 0.20
N PHE A 11 28.20 6.93 -0.10
CA PHE A 11 28.77 8.29 -0.28
C PHE A 11 28.80 8.75 -1.73
N SER A 12 28.63 7.84 -2.69
CA SER A 12 28.68 8.13 -4.13
C SER A 12 27.30 8.32 -4.76
N GLY A 13 26.24 8.30 -3.94
CA GLY A 13 24.86 8.54 -4.38
C GLY A 13 24.58 9.99 -4.79
N ALA A 14 23.36 10.23 -5.26
CA ALA A 14 22.88 11.57 -5.61
C ALA A 14 23.02 12.55 -4.42
N PRO A 15 23.31 13.85 -4.69
CA PRO A 15 23.44 14.85 -3.64
C PRO A 15 22.15 14.94 -2.81
N ARG A 16 22.32 14.92 -1.48
CA ARG A 16 21.23 15.01 -0.51
C ARG A 16 20.90 16.47 -0.25
N GLU A 17 19.67 16.89 -0.56
CA GLU A 17 19.21 18.25 -0.28
C GLU A 17 18.83 18.39 1.19
N THR A 18 19.47 19.31 1.89
CA THR A 18 19.12 19.65 3.27
C THR A 18 17.99 20.66 3.31
N PHE A 19 17.12 20.56 4.31
CA PHE A 19 16.08 21.55 4.59
C PHE A 19 16.05 21.91 6.08
N SER A 20 15.33 22.98 6.43
CA SER A 20 15.19 23.46 7.83
C SER A 20 16.53 23.69 8.53
N GLU A 21 17.39 24.54 7.96
CA GLU A 21 18.71 24.88 8.53
C GLU A 21 19.60 23.64 8.82
N GLY A 22 19.46 22.59 8.00
CA GLY A 22 20.22 21.35 8.14
C GLY A 22 19.58 20.32 9.09
N HIS A 23 18.38 20.58 9.62
CA HIS A 23 17.66 19.63 10.46
C HIS A 23 17.09 18.44 9.67
N GLY A 24 16.76 18.66 8.40
CA GLY A 24 16.18 17.65 7.53
C GLY A 24 17.03 17.36 6.30
N VAL A 25 16.86 16.15 5.76
CA VAL A 25 17.47 15.72 4.50
C VAL A 25 16.45 14.99 3.65
N THR A 26 16.30 15.43 2.40
CA THR A 26 15.52 14.72 1.39
C THR A 26 16.37 13.60 0.78
N THR A 27 15.83 12.38 0.72
CA THR A 27 16.51 11.23 0.13
C THR A 27 15.74 10.71 -1.08
N ASN A 28 16.49 10.22 -2.07
CA ASN A 28 15.96 9.50 -3.24
C ASN A 28 16.35 8.02 -3.17
N GLU A 29 16.22 7.43 -1.97
CA GLU A 29 16.49 6.01 -1.75
C GLU A 29 15.39 5.14 -2.36
N ASP A 30 15.73 3.88 -2.65
CA ASP A 30 14.76 2.92 -3.15
C ASP A 30 13.62 2.71 -2.13
N ARG A 31 12.39 2.84 -2.63
CA ARG A 31 11.15 2.60 -1.87
C ARG A 31 10.35 1.44 -2.46
N GLY A 32 11.01 0.52 -3.14
CA GLY A 32 10.37 -0.61 -3.81
C GLY A 32 9.63 -1.54 -2.84
N TRP A 33 10.08 -1.61 -1.58
CA TRP A 33 9.43 -2.40 -0.53
C TRP A 33 7.95 -2.02 -0.31
N GLU A 34 7.56 -0.77 -0.61
CA GLU A 34 6.19 -0.27 -0.49
C GLU A 34 5.20 -0.98 -1.42
N ASP A 35 5.68 -1.60 -2.51
CA ASP A 35 4.85 -2.40 -3.39
C ASP A 35 4.18 -3.57 -2.67
N SER A 36 4.74 -4.04 -1.55
CA SER A 36 4.13 -5.08 -0.73
C SER A 36 2.75 -4.65 -0.24
N TYR A 37 2.62 -3.43 0.27
CA TYR A 37 1.34 -2.88 0.72
C TYR A 37 0.41 -2.56 -0.46
N ARG A 38 0.97 -2.09 -1.59
CA ARG A 38 0.18 -1.85 -2.81
C ARG A 38 -0.46 -3.15 -3.31
N LYS A 39 0.31 -4.24 -3.35
CA LYS A 39 -0.15 -5.56 -3.78
C LYS A 39 -1.17 -6.16 -2.81
N ARG A 40 -1.00 -5.98 -1.50
CA ARG A 40 -2.00 -6.42 -0.51
C ARG A 40 -3.36 -5.76 -0.68
N TRP A 41 -3.40 -4.50 -1.12
CA TRP A 41 -4.66 -3.77 -1.33
C TRP A 41 -5.31 -4.05 -2.69
N GLN A 42 -4.50 -4.46 -3.67
CA GLN A 42 -5.01 -4.95 -4.96
C GLN A 42 -5.85 -6.21 -4.76
N HIS A 43 -6.78 -6.43 -5.68
CA HIS A 43 -7.77 -7.50 -5.62
C HIS A 43 -8.22 -7.84 -7.03
N ASP A 44 -8.73 -9.06 -7.21
CA ASP A 44 -9.13 -9.59 -8.51
C ASP A 44 -10.44 -8.96 -8.99
N LYS A 45 -11.41 -8.84 -8.07
CA LYS A 45 -12.75 -8.31 -8.37
C LYS A 45 -13.46 -7.84 -7.11
N ILE A 46 -14.51 -7.05 -7.34
CA ILE A 46 -15.46 -6.62 -6.34
C ILE A 46 -16.83 -7.19 -6.69
N VAL A 47 -17.52 -7.76 -5.71
CA VAL A 47 -18.89 -8.27 -5.84
C VAL A 47 -19.81 -7.51 -4.88
N ARG A 48 -21.01 -7.15 -5.33
CA ARG A 48 -22.02 -6.52 -4.47
C ARG A 48 -22.72 -7.57 -3.61
N SER A 49 -22.80 -7.33 -2.30
CA SER A 49 -23.57 -8.17 -1.37
C SER A 49 -24.11 -7.35 -0.19
N THR A 50 -24.69 -8.03 0.79
CA THR A 50 -25.20 -7.45 2.06
C THR A 50 -25.04 -8.44 3.21
N HIS A 51 -25.33 -8.00 4.44
CA HIS A 51 -25.37 -8.85 5.63
C HIS A 51 -26.82 -9.26 5.93
N GLY A 52 -27.11 -10.55 5.90
CA GLY A 52 -28.39 -11.11 6.31
C GLY A 52 -28.53 -11.21 7.83
N ALA A 53 -28.49 -10.06 8.54
CA ALA A 53 -28.57 -9.97 10.00
C ALA A 53 -29.70 -9.03 10.43
N ASN A 54 -30.30 -9.28 11.60
CA ASN A 54 -31.39 -8.46 12.15
C ASN A 54 -30.86 -7.15 12.77
N CYS A 55 -30.28 -6.27 11.96
CA CYS A 55 -29.61 -5.04 12.40
C CYS A 55 -30.22 -3.75 11.82
N THR A 56 -31.33 -3.85 11.08
CA THR A 56 -32.03 -2.76 10.36
C THR A 56 -31.19 -1.95 9.36
N GLY A 57 -29.89 -2.24 9.21
CA GLY A 57 -28.98 -1.44 8.39
C GLY A 57 -29.25 -1.55 6.89
N SER A 58 -29.58 -2.75 6.39
CA SER A 58 -29.76 -3.02 4.95
C SER A 58 -28.62 -2.48 4.07
N CYS A 59 -27.40 -2.45 4.62
CA CYS A 59 -26.25 -1.83 3.97
C CYS A 59 -25.80 -2.65 2.74
N SER A 60 -25.55 -1.98 1.62
CA SER A 60 -24.87 -2.58 0.47
C SER A 60 -23.36 -2.55 0.69
N TRP A 61 -22.67 -3.63 0.35
CA TRP A 61 -21.22 -3.77 0.53
C TRP A 61 -20.52 -4.17 -0.75
N LYS A 62 -19.24 -3.77 -0.84
CA LYS A 62 -18.25 -4.23 -1.80
C LYS A 62 -17.46 -5.37 -1.16
N ILE A 63 -17.65 -6.59 -1.64
CA ILE A 63 -16.89 -7.76 -1.20
C ILE A 63 -15.67 -7.91 -2.10
N TYR A 64 -14.48 -7.87 -1.51
CA TYR A 64 -13.21 -7.96 -2.23
C TYR A 64 -12.75 -9.41 -2.29
N VAL A 65 -12.42 -9.88 -3.51
CA VAL A 65 -11.87 -11.21 -3.77
C VAL A 65 -10.45 -11.05 -4.29
N GLU A 66 -9.50 -11.77 -3.69
CA GLU A 66 -8.08 -11.77 -4.07
C GLU A 66 -7.57 -13.21 -4.03
N GLY A 67 -6.84 -13.66 -5.06
CA GLY A 67 -6.39 -15.04 -5.16
C GLY A 67 -7.54 -16.06 -5.16
N GLY A 68 -8.72 -15.64 -5.62
CA GLY A 68 -9.93 -16.46 -5.60
C GLY A 68 -10.60 -16.66 -4.23
N ILE A 69 -10.13 -16.00 -3.16
CA ILE A 69 -10.73 -16.07 -1.81
C ILE A 69 -11.29 -14.71 -1.37
N VAL A 70 -12.31 -14.72 -0.52
CA VAL A 70 -12.87 -13.49 0.09
C VAL A 70 -11.89 -12.96 1.14
N THR A 71 -11.52 -11.69 1.07
CA THR A 71 -10.47 -11.11 1.93
C THR A 71 -10.95 -10.00 2.86
N TRP A 72 -11.75 -9.05 2.38
CA TRP A 72 -12.38 -8.00 3.21
C TRP A 72 -13.60 -7.38 2.49
N GLU A 73 -14.28 -6.45 3.17
CA GLU A 73 -15.36 -5.65 2.61
C GLU A 73 -15.21 -4.16 2.93
N THR A 74 -15.75 -3.31 2.07
CA THR A 74 -15.96 -1.87 2.34
C THR A 74 -17.38 -1.48 1.95
N GLN A 75 -17.89 -0.38 2.50
CA GLN A 75 -19.25 0.07 2.20
C GLN A 75 -19.38 0.40 0.71
N GLN A 76 -20.54 0.08 0.16
CA GLN A 76 -20.94 0.63 -1.13
C GLN A 76 -21.48 2.05 -0.93
N THR A 77 -20.80 3.03 -1.54
CA THR A 77 -21.33 4.37 -1.78
C THR A 77 -21.94 4.49 -3.16
#